data_AF-A0A5R2MV52-F1
#
_entry.id   AF-A0A5R2MV52-F1
#
_cell.length_a   1.000
_cell.length_b   1.000
_cell.length_c   1.000
_cell.angle_alpha   90.00
_cell.angle_beta   90.00
_cell.angle_gamma   90.00
#
_symmetry.space_group_name_H-M   'P 1'
#
loop_
_entity.id
_entity.type
_entity.pdbx_description
1 polymer ?
#
loop_
_entity_poly.entity_id
_entity_poly.type
_entity_poly.pdbx_seq_one_letter_code
_entity_poly.pdbx_strand_id
1 'polypeptide(L)'
;FLMYRAVGLNDSHIGLIILYTAFNLSFSVWLMKGFMDEIPKEYEEAALVDGYTRMEAFFKIVLPEAATGIAATAVFCFITAWNEYAFALIMTNRLDQTAPPFIP
;
A
#
# COMPACT_ATOMS: atom_id res chain seq x y z
N PHE A 1 -15.41 5.34 -12.46
CA PHE A 1 -16.47 6.32 -12.12
C PHE A 1 -17.86 5.66 -12.03
N LEU A 2 -18.40 5.05 -13.09
CA LEU A 2 -19.73 4.40 -13.07
C LEU A 2 -19.87 3.25 -12.04
N MET A 3 -18.83 2.42 -11.87
CA MET A 3 -18.79 1.37 -10.84
C MET A 3 -18.85 1.92 -9.41
N TYR A 4 -18.19 3.05 -9.13
CA TYR A 4 -18.18 3.69 -7.80
C TYR A 4 -19.54 4.26 -7.41
N ARG A 5 -20.30 4.73 -8.40
CA ARG A 5 -21.64 5.30 -8.22
C ARG A 5 -22.69 4.20 -8.01
N ALA A 6 -22.52 3.03 -8.62
CA ALA A 6 -23.42 1.89 -8.45
C ALA A 6 -23.29 1.21 -7.08
N VAL A 7 -22.11 1.29 -6.43
CA VAL A 7 -21.83 0.64 -5.13
C VAL A 7 -21.97 1.62 -3.95
N GLY A 8 -22.36 2.87 -4.18
CA GLY A 8 -22.61 3.84 -3.09
C GLY A 8 -21.34 4.32 -2.37
N LEU A 9 -20.15 4.16 -2.96
CA LEU A 9 -18.85 4.61 -2.43
C LEU A 9 -18.52 6.08 -2.79
N ASN A 10 -19.48 6.83 -3.33
CA ASN A 10 -19.34 8.29 -3.42
C ASN A 10 -19.50 8.88 -2.01
N ASP A 11 -18.60 9.78 -1.60
CA ASP A 11 -18.53 10.39 -0.26
C ASP A 11 -18.24 9.44 0.92
N SER A 12 -17.56 8.32 0.69
CA SER A 12 -17.08 7.44 1.78
C SER A 12 -15.55 7.39 1.85
N HIS A 13 -15.01 7.53 3.06
CA HIS A 13 -13.57 7.34 3.33
C HIS A 13 -13.05 5.99 2.81
N ILE A 14 -13.90 4.95 2.81
CA ILE A 14 -13.54 3.61 2.29
C ILE A 14 -13.32 3.65 0.78
N GLY A 15 -14.10 4.46 0.05
CA GLY A 15 -13.93 4.67 -1.39
C GLY A 15 -12.61 5.38 -1.71
N LEU A 16 -12.26 6.39 -0.92
CA LEU A 16 -10.96 7.03 -1.07
C LEU A 16 -9.81 6.05 -0.80
N ILE A 17 -9.89 5.26 0.27
CA ILE A 17 -8.86 4.26 0.61
C ILE A 17 -8.66 3.27 -0.54
N ILE A 18 -9.73 2.68 -1.10
CA ILE A 18 -9.60 1.70 -2.18
C ILE A 18 -9.00 2.32 -3.44
N LEU A 19 -9.40 3.55 -3.79
CA LEU A 19 -8.84 4.25 -4.95
C LEU A 19 -7.34 4.54 -4.76
N TYR A 20 -6.96 5.03 -3.57
CA TYR A 20 -5.56 5.28 -3.23
C TYR A 20 -4.73 4.01 -3.24
N THR A 21 -5.24 2.93 -2.66
CA THR A 21 -4.56 1.63 -2.68
C THR A 21 -4.40 1.15 -4.12
N ALA A 22 -5.46 1.16 -4.94
CA ALA A 22 -5.38 0.67 -6.32
C ALA A 22 -4.35 1.42 -7.17
N PHE A 23 -4.22 2.74 -6.98
CA PHE A 23 -3.26 3.56 -7.72
C PHE A 23 -1.82 3.35 -7.22
N ASN A 24 -1.63 3.29 -5.91
CA ASN A 24 -0.30 3.10 -5.31
C ASN A 24 0.19 1.64 -5.42
N LEU A 25 -0.71 0.66 -5.52
CA LEU A 25 -0.41 -0.77 -5.46
C LEU A 25 0.68 -1.18 -6.47
N SER A 26 0.58 -0.72 -7.71
CA SER A 26 1.56 -1.06 -8.76
C SER A 26 2.98 -0.65 -8.37
N PHE A 27 3.13 0.55 -7.83
CA PHE A 27 4.42 1.05 -7.38
C PHE A 27 4.89 0.34 -6.10
N SER A 28 3.99 0.13 -5.14
CA SER A 28 4.29 -0.58 -3.88
C SER A 28 4.74 -2.02 -4.14
N VAL A 29 4.09 -2.73 -5.07
CA VAL A 29 4.46 -4.10 -5.45
C VAL A 29 5.81 -4.11 -6.17
N TRP A 30 6.06 -3.15 -7.06
CA TRP A 30 7.34 -3.03 -7.73
C TRP A 30 8.49 -2.74 -6.75
N LEU A 31 8.27 -1.83 -5.80
CA LEU A 31 9.24 -1.50 -4.75
C LEU A 31 9.51 -2.71 -3.83
N MET A 32 8.45 -3.38 -3.37
CA MET A 32 8.58 -4.60 -2.56
C MET A 32 9.32 -5.71 -3.31
N LYS A 33 9.07 -5.86 -4.60
CA LYS A 33 9.80 -6.81 -5.44
C LYS A 33 11.29 -6.51 -5.43
N GLY A 34 11.70 -5.24 -5.50
CA GLY A 34 13.10 -4.84 -5.40
C GLY A 34 13.77 -5.35 -4.12
N PHE A 35 13.10 -5.24 -2.97
CA PHE A 35 13.59 -5.79 -1.70
C PHE A 35 13.60 -7.32 -1.69
N MET A 36 12.58 -7.96 -2.26
CA MET A 36 12.52 -9.42 -2.34
C MET A 36 13.61 -10.00 -3.26
N ASP A 37 13.95 -9.32 -4.34
CA ASP A 37 15.01 -9.73 -5.27
C ASP A 37 16.42 -9.58 -4.64
N GLU A 38 16.55 -8.77 -3.58
CA GLU A 38 17.80 -8.60 -2.81
C GLU A 38 18.02 -9.73 -1.80
N ILE A 39 16.95 -10.45 -1.41
CA ILE A 39 17.04 -11.59 -0.49
C ILE A 39 17.70 -12.77 -1.22
N PRO A 40 18.88 -13.25 -0.76
CA PRO A 40 19.59 -14.37 -1.37
C PRO A 40 18.74 -15.65 -1.34
N LYS A 41 18.61 -16.31 -2.50
CA LYS A 41 17.84 -17.56 -2.61
C LYS A 41 18.49 -18.71 -1.86
N GLU A 42 19.79 -18.63 -1.60
CA GLU A 42 20.53 -19.63 -0.84
C GLU A 42 19.97 -19.80 0.59
N TYR A 43 19.34 -18.77 1.18
CA TYR A 43 18.72 -18.88 2.48
C TYR A 43 17.47 -19.77 2.49
N GLU A 44 16.64 -19.71 1.44
CA GLU A 44 15.50 -20.62 1.28
C GLU A 44 16.00 -22.05 1.00
N GLU A 45 17.01 -22.20 0.15
CA GLU A 45 17.59 -23.51 -0.19
C GLU A 45 18.25 -24.19 1.03
N ALA A 46 18.97 -23.44 1.87
CA ALA A 46 19.53 -23.96 3.12
C ALA A 46 18.44 -24.47 4.06
N ALA A 47 17.33 -23.73 4.18
CA ALA A 47 16.19 -24.15 4.99
C ALA A 47 15.53 -25.44 4.49
N LEU A 48 15.45 -25.61 3.17
CA LEU A 48 14.92 -26.84 2.56
C LEU A 48 15.86 -28.02 2.80
N VAL A 49 17.18 -27.81 2.78
CA VAL A 49 18.18 -28.83 3.13
C VAL A 49 18.10 -29.20 4.62
N ASP A 50 17.81 -28.23 5.49
CA ASP A 50 17.57 -28.44 6.93
C ASP A 50 16.23 -29.17 7.22
N GLY A 51 15.45 -29.48 6.20
CA GLY A 51 14.20 -30.24 6.31
C GLY A 51 12.95 -29.40 6.56
N TYR A 52 13.04 -28.07 6.49
CA TYR A 52 11.85 -27.21 6.53
C TYR A 52 11.03 -27.34 5.26
N THR A 53 9.71 -27.20 5.37
CA THR A 53 8.85 -27.05 4.20
C THR A 53 8.98 -25.65 3.59
N ARG A 54 8.65 -25.49 2.30
CA ARG A 54 8.68 -24.18 1.60
C ARG A 54 7.91 -23.09 2.34
N MET A 55 6.76 -23.41 2.92
CA MET A 55 5.96 -22.44 3.68
C MET A 55 6.66 -22.04 4.98
N GLU A 56 7.27 -23.00 5.69
CA GLU A 56 8.03 -22.69 6.91
C GLU A 56 9.27 -21.86 6.62
N ALA A 57 10.00 -22.18 5.55
CA ALA A 57 11.14 -21.38 5.10
C ALA A 57 10.71 -19.94 4.77
N PHE A 58 9.58 -19.77 4.08
CA PHE A 58 9.03 -18.45 3.79
C PHE A 58 8.72 -17.65 5.06
N PHE A 59 7.94 -18.20 5.99
CA PHE A 59 7.54 -17.45 7.19
C PHE A 59 8.66 -17.23 8.21
N LYS A 60 9.62 -18.16 8.31
CA LYS A 60 10.70 -18.10 9.31
C LYS A 60 11.95 -17.38 8.83
N ILE A 61 12.19 -17.31 7.52
CA ILE A 61 13.43 -16.76 6.96
C ILE A 61 13.11 -15.62 6.02
N VAL A 62 12.37 -15.87 4.95
CA VAL A 62 12.11 -14.85 3.90
C VAL A 62 11.30 -13.67 4.44
N LEU A 63 10.24 -13.92 5.21
CA LEU A 63 9.35 -12.90 5.73
C LEU A 63 10.03 -11.95 6.75
N PRO A 64 10.79 -12.42 7.76
CA PRO A 64 11.50 -11.53 8.67
C PRO A 64 12.63 -10.74 7.98
N GLU A 65 13.32 -11.31 7.00
CA GLU A 65 14.29 -10.55 6.18
C GLU A 65 13.59 -9.46 5.37
N ALA A 66 12.45 -9.80 4.74
CA ALA A 66 11.61 -8.86 4.02
C ALA A 66 10.97 -7.79 4.92
N ALA A 67 10.95 -7.96 6.26
CA ALA A 67 10.33 -7.00 7.18
C ALA A 67 10.93 -5.59 7.06
N THR A 68 12.23 -5.50 6.76
CA THR A 68 12.93 -4.24 6.52
C THR A 68 12.42 -3.55 5.24
N GLY A 69 12.26 -4.31 4.15
CA GLY A 69 11.66 -3.84 2.90
C GLY A 69 10.18 -3.48 3.02
N ILE A 70 9.43 -4.24 3.83
CA ILE A 70 8.04 -3.95 4.19
C ILE A 70 7.95 -2.62 4.92
N ALA A 71 8.81 -2.38 5.92
CA ALA A 71 8.83 -1.12 6.66
C ALA A 71 9.15 0.08 5.75
N ALA A 72 10.18 -0.02 4.89
CA ALA A 72 10.54 1.03 3.95
C ALA A 72 9.40 1.32 2.95
N THR A 73 8.80 0.28 2.39
CA THR A 73 7.66 0.40 1.46
C THR A 73 6.45 1.01 2.16
N ALA A 74 6.16 0.62 3.40
CA ALA A 74 5.04 1.16 4.17
C ALA A 74 5.22 2.67 4.44
N VAL A 75 6.43 3.09 4.83
CA VAL A 75 6.74 4.52 5.01
C VAL A 75 6.59 5.28 3.70
N PHE A 76 7.10 4.75 2.59
CA PHE A 76 6.93 5.39 1.29
C PHE A 76 5.46 5.51 0.89
N CYS A 77 4.68 4.43 1.03
CA CYS A 77 3.25 4.43 0.75
C CYS A 77 2.50 5.43 1.62
N PHE A 78 2.87 5.54 2.90
CA PHE A 78 2.30 6.51 3.83
C PHE A 78 2.61 7.95 3.40
N ILE A 79 3.87 8.25 3.06
CA ILE A 79 4.27 9.59 2.58
C ILE A 79 3.52 9.95 1.29
N THR A 80 3.39 9.02 0.35
CA THR A 80 2.67 9.26 -0.91
C THR A 80 1.18 9.45 -0.66
N ALA A 81 0.55 8.58 0.13
CA ALA A 81 -0.88 8.72 0.47
C ALA A 81 -1.17 10.00 1.26
N TRP A 82 -0.23 10.46 2.11
CA TRP A 82 -0.37 11.69 2.90
C TRP A 82 -0.12 12.95 2.06
N ASN A 83 0.80 12.92 1.11
CA ASN A 83 1.08 14.06 0.21
C ASN A 83 0.04 14.20 -0.91
N GLU A 84 -0.75 13.16 -1.18
CA GLU A 84 -1.76 13.17 -2.23
C GLU A 84 -3.00 13.99 -1.81
N TYR A 85 -2.84 15.31 -1.72
CA TYR A 85 -3.87 16.28 -1.38
C TYR A 85 -4.87 16.52 -2.53
N ALA A 86 -4.45 16.24 -3.77
CA ALA A 86 -5.23 16.51 -4.97
C ALA A 86 -6.50 15.64 -5.05
N PHE A 87 -6.41 14.35 -4.73
CA PHE A 87 -7.57 13.46 -4.75
C PHE A 87 -8.55 13.76 -3.60
N ALA A 88 -8.05 14.15 -2.42
CA ALA A 88 -8.90 14.58 -1.30
C ALA A 88 -9.69 15.84 -1.66
N LEU A 89 -9.08 16.83 -2.33
CA LEU A 89 -9.76 18.04 -2.79
C LEU A 89 -10.76 17.79 -3.94
N ILE A 90 -10.45 16.89 -4.86
CA ILE A 90 -11.32 16.57 -6.02
C ILE A 90 -12.54 15.75 -5.59
N MET A 91 -12.40 14.84 -4.61
CA MET A 91 -13.53 14.05 -4.10
C MET A 91 -14.34 14.76 -3.00
N THR A 92 -13.75 15.59 -2.14
CA THR A 92 -14.46 16.28 -1.03
C THR A 92 -15.22 17.54 -1.50
N ASN A 93 -15.80 17.52 -2.71
CA ASN A 93 -16.44 18.70 -3.30
C ASN A 93 -17.98 18.66 -3.22
N ARG A 94 -18.56 18.20 -2.10
CA ARG A 94 -19.99 18.48 -1.86
C ARG A 94 -20.55 18.53 -0.44
N LEU A 95 -19.92 17.99 0.62
CA LEU A 95 -20.54 18.03 1.96
C LEU A 95 -19.66 18.52 3.12
N ASP A 96 -18.33 18.41 3.03
CA ASP A 96 -17.43 18.86 4.10
C ASP A 96 -16.50 19.99 3.63
N GLN A 97 -17.09 21.15 3.32
CA GLN A 97 -16.32 22.38 3.18
C GLN A 97 -15.70 22.76 4.53
N THR A 98 -14.41 22.49 4.72
CA THR A 98 -13.60 23.30 5.64
C THR A 98 -13.22 24.61 4.96
N ALA A 99 -14.21 25.42 4.62
CA ALA A 99 -13.99 26.81 4.27
C ALA A 99 -14.11 27.64 5.57
N PRO A 100 -13.10 28.42 5.98
CA PRO A 100 -13.40 29.62 6.74
C PRO A 100 -14.22 30.54 5.83
N PRO A 101 -15.33 31.10 6.32
CA PRO A 101 -16.18 31.99 5.51
C PRO A 101 -15.36 33.20 5.07
N PHE A 102 -15.48 33.51 3.78
CA PHE A 102 -15.08 34.76 3.15
C PHE A 102 -15.35 35.97 4.08
N ILE A 103 -14.32 36.76 4.37
CA ILE A 103 -14.44 38.08 5.01
C ILE A 103 -14.17 39.11 3.89
N PRO A 104 -15.06 40.11 3.70
CA PRO A 104 -15.11 40.99 2.53
C PRO A 104 -13.88 41.85 2.29
#